data_AF-A0A068EVF3-F1
#
_entry.id   AF-A0A068EVF3-F1
#
_cell.length_a   1.000
_cell.length_b   1.000
_cell.length_c   1.000
_cell.angle_alpha   90.00
_cell.angle_beta   90.00
_cell.angle_gamma   90.00
#
_symmetry.space_group_name_H-M   'P 1'
#
loop_
_entity.id
_entity.type
_entity.pdbx_description
1 polymer ?
#
loop_
_entity_poly.entity_id
_entity_poly.type
_entity_poly.pdbx_seq_one_letter_code
_entity_poly.pdbx_strand_id
1 'polypeptide(L)'
;IRLSNKEIEAILNKFLEYVVPFELPSPQKLQKVFKKVKKIKIPQFEEYDLKVSSFVGWNELASNRKYIIYYDEKKQLKGLYGEISNQVVKGFCTICNKESNVSLFMKKSKTNSDGQYVKKGDYICRD
;
A
#
# COMPACT_ATOMS: atom_id res chain seq x y z
N ILE A 1 -13.16 -34.67 -10.81
CA ILE A 1 -13.32 -34.23 -9.40
C ILE A 1 -13.69 -32.75 -9.44
N ARG A 2 -14.84 -32.34 -8.89
CA ARG A 2 -15.27 -30.93 -8.84
C ARG A 2 -15.32 -30.54 -7.37
N LEU A 3 -14.43 -29.65 -6.95
CA LEU A 3 -14.43 -29.10 -5.59
C LEU A 3 -15.40 -27.92 -5.52
N SER A 4 -16.08 -27.79 -4.39
CA SER A 4 -16.82 -26.58 -4.02
C SER A 4 -15.87 -25.46 -3.58
N ASN A 5 -16.32 -24.21 -3.64
CA ASN A 5 -15.52 -23.07 -3.17
C ASN A 5 -15.08 -23.21 -1.71
N LYS A 6 -15.94 -23.76 -0.86
CA LYS A 6 -15.63 -24.00 0.56
C LYS A 6 -14.50 -25.00 0.74
N GLU A 7 -14.49 -26.07 -0.06
CA GLU A 7 -13.39 -27.05 -0.05
C GLU A 7 -12.09 -26.45 -0.57
N ILE A 8 -12.16 -25.61 -1.62
CA ILE A 8 -11.00 -24.89 -2.15
C ILE A 8 -10.42 -23.95 -1.09
N GLU A 9 -11.23 -23.15 -0.41
CA GLU A 9 -10.79 -22.25 0.66
C GLU A 9 -10.15 -23.01 1.82
N ALA A 10 -10.75 -24.14 2.24
CA ALA A 10 -10.17 -24.98 3.28
C ALA A 10 -8.80 -25.56 2.89
N ILE A 11 -8.60 -25.89 1.62
CA ILE A 11 -7.31 -26.33 1.08
C ILE A 11 -6.31 -25.17 1.03
N LEU A 12 -6.71 -24.00 0.50
CA LEU A 12 -5.87 -22.81 0.41
C LEU A 12 -5.41 -22.31 1.78
N ASN A 13 -6.27 -22.38 2.80
CA ASN A 13 -5.92 -21.98 4.16
C ASN A 13 -4.78 -22.82 4.75
N LYS A 14 -4.66 -24.10 4.37
CA LYS A 14 -3.52 -24.94 4.78
C LYS A 14 -2.21 -24.46 4.16
N PHE A 15 -2.26 -23.83 2.99
CA PHE A 15 -1.07 -23.28 2.35
C PHE A 15 -0.57 -21.99 3.01
N LEU A 16 -1.40 -21.28 3.78
CA LEU A 16 -0.99 -20.08 4.53
C LEU A 16 0.10 -20.36 5.57
N GLU A 17 0.29 -21.62 5.99
CA GLU A 17 1.40 -22.03 6.86
C GLU A 17 2.77 -21.88 6.19
N TYR A 18 2.82 -21.98 4.86
CA TYR A 18 4.05 -21.88 4.07
C TYR A 18 4.31 -20.46 3.53
N VAL A 19 3.36 -19.54 3.72
CA VAL A 19 3.52 -18.16 3.25
C VAL A 19 4.45 -17.40 4.19
N VAL A 20 5.50 -16.81 3.61
CA VAL A 20 6.38 -15.88 4.32
C VAL A 20 5.61 -14.57 4.52
N PRO A 21 5.31 -14.16 5.76
CA PRO A 21 4.58 -12.92 6.02
C PRO A 21 5.43 -11.72 5.62
N PHE A 22 4.75 -10.62 5.28
CA PHE A 22 5.39 -9.33 5.08
C PHE A 22 6.17 -8.91 6.33
N GLU A 23 7.48 -8.67 6.19
CA GLU A 23 8.32 -8.24 7.30
C GLU A 23 8.05 -6.76 7.62
N LEU A 24 7.37 -6.49 8.74
CA LEU A 24 7.17 -5.13 9.18
C LEU A 24 8.50 -4.45 9.55
N PRO A 25 8.80 -3.29 8.94
CA PRO A 25 10.02 -2.57 9.27
C PRO A 25 9.91 -1.87 10.64
N SER A 26 11.03 -1.82 11.36
CA SER A 26 11.10 -1.02 12.60
C SER A 26 10.71 0.46 12.37
N PRO A 27 10.20 1.16 13.40
CA PRO A 27 9.90 2.59 13.32
C PRO A 27 11.06 3.44 12.80
N GLN A 28 12.31 3.11 13.17
CA GLN A 28 13.51 3.80 12.69
C GLN A 28 13.74 3.61 11.18
N LYS A 29 13.52 2.39 10.66
CA LYS A 29 13.58 2.12 9.21
C LYS A 29 12.50 2.90 8.47
N LEU A 30 11.28 2.97 9.00
CA LEU A 30 10.18 3.76 8.43
C LEU A 30 10.52 5.25 8.38
N GLN A 31 11.06 5.82 9.45
CA GLN A 31 11.52 7.21 9.47
C GLN A 31 12.60 7.47 8.41
N LYS A 32 13.54 6.53 8.21
CA LYS A 32 14.56 6.64 7.15
C LYS A 32 13.94 6.64 5.74
N VAL A 33 12.99 5.75 5.49
CA VAL A 33 12.26 5.66 4.20
C VAL A 33 11.52 6.97 3.93
N PHE A 34 10.86 7.53 4.94
CA PHE A 34 10.06 8.75 4.85
C PHE A 34 10.78 9.98 5.40
N LYS A 35 12.11 10.07 5.26
CA LYS A 35 12.94 11.14 5.86
C LYS A 35 12.52 12.58 5.52
N LYS A 36 11.77 12.79 4.44
CA LYS A 36 11.24 14.11 4.02
C LYS A 36 9.91 14.47 4.68
N VAL A 37 9.31 13.55 5.44
CA VAL A 37 8.05 13.72 6.15
C VAL A 37 8.37 14.01 7.60
N LYS A 38 8.13 15.26 8.03
CA LYS A 38 8.52 15.73 9.38
C LYS A 38 7.83 14.95 10.51
N LYS A 39 6.58 14.56 10.33
CA LYS A 39 5.79 13.78 11.27
C LYS A 39 4.98 12.76 10.48
N ILE A 40 5.26 11.48 10.70
CA ILE A 40 4.53 10.36 10.09
C ILE A 40 3.76 9.64 11.18
N LYS A 41 2.43 9.55 11.04
CA LYS A 41 1.63 8.70 11.90
C LYS A 41 1.76 7.25 11.40
N ILE A 42 2.49 6.43 12.14
CA ILE A 42 2.62 4.99 11.88
C ILE A 42 1.41 4.32 12.55
N PRO A 43 0.62 3.51 11.82
CA PRO A 43 -0.50 2.79 12.43
C PRO A 43 0.01 1.65 13.31
N GLN A 44 -0.86 1.18 14.19
CA GLN A 44 -0.68 -0.12 14.83
C GLN A 44 -0.86 -1.20 13.76
N PHE A 45 0.17 -2.01 13.54
CA PHE A 45 0.17 -3.02 12.48
C PHE A 45 -0.34 -4.38 12.97
N GLU A 46 -0.66 -4.51 14.25
CA GLU A 46 -1.10 -5.74 14.90
C GLU A 46 -2.39 -6.30 14.28
N GLU A 47 -3.20 -5.45 13.64
CA GLU A 47 -4.45 -5.81 12.98
C GLU A 47 -4.28 -6.25 11.51
N TYR A 48 -3.07 -6.15 10.96
CA TYR A 48 -2.82 -6.46 9.54
C TYR A 48 -2.54 -7.94 9.35
N ASP A 49 -3.23 -8.57 8.40
CA ASP A 49 -2.85 -9.90 7.93
C ASP A 49 -1.63 -9.81 7.00
N LEU A 50 -0.45 -9.99 7.60
CA LEU A 50 0.83 -9.90 6.90
C LEU A 50 1.07 -11.07 5.94
N LYS A 51 0.35 -12.20 6.08
CA LYS A 51 0.51 -13.35 5.18
C LYS A 51 -0.17 -13.12 3.84
N VAL A 52 -1.17 -12.25 3.78
CA VAL A 52 -1.85 -11.88 2.52
C VAL A 52 -1.41 -10.52 1.97
N SER A 53 -0.36 -9.93 2.56
CA SER A 53 0.12 -8.59 2.22
C SER A 53 1.37 -8.63 1.35
N SER A 54 1.28 -8.16 0.10
CA SER A 54 2.47 -7.93 -0.75
C SER A 54 3.12 -6.56 -0.49
N PHE A 55 2.34 -5.61 0.00
CA PHE A 55 2.76 -4.29 0.45
C PHE A 55 1.84 -3.87 1.60
N VAL A 56 2.28 -2.90 2.39
CA VAL A 56 1.44 -2.32 3.45
C VAL A 56 1.20 -0.86 3.11
N GLY A 57 -0.06 -0.44 3.14
CA GLY A 57 -0.43 0.95 2.91
C GLY A 57 -1.49 1.42 3.88
N TRP A 58 -1.37 2.68 4.31
CA TRP A 58 -2.31 3.28 5.26
C TRP A 58 -2.61 4.73 4.91
N ASN A 59 -3.82 5.15 5.26
CA ASN A 59 -4.32 6.49 5.00
C ASN A 59 -4.15 7.38 6.25
N GLU A 60 -3.61 8.57 6.08
CA GLU A 60 -3.57 9.64 7.07
C GLU A 60 -4.65 10.67 6.74
N LEU A 61 -5.81 10.54 7.40
CA LEU A 61 -7.01 11.33 7.10
C LEU A 61 -6.79 12.83 7.24
N ALA A 62 -6.03 13.26 8.25
CA ALA A 62 -5.79 14.68 8.52
C ALA A 62 -5.05 15.40 7.38
N SER A 63 -4.27 14.67 6.57
CA SER A 63 -3.46 15.23 5.48
C SER A 63 -3.87 14.72 4.09
N ASN A 64 -4.97 13.95 4.01
CA ASN A 64 -5.41 13.22 2.81
C ASN A 64 -4.23 12.53 2.11
N ARG A 65 -3.40 11.81 2.87
CA ARG A 65 -2.19 11.17 2.36
C ARG A 65 -2.26 9.67 2.53
N LYS A 66 -1.88 8.92 1.51
CA LYS A 66 -1.61 7.48 1.63
C LYS A 66 -0.11 7.26 1.67
N TYR A 67 0.34 6.44 2.60
CA TYR A 67 1.70 5.92 2.65
C TYR A 67 1.66 4.47 2.20
N ILE A 68 2.65 4.04 1.44
CA ILE A 68 2.80 2.66 0.98
C ILE A 68 4.26 2.26 1.19
N ILE A 69 4.47 1.09 1.79
CA ILE A 69 5.77 0.44 1.94
C ILE A 69 5.76 -0.92 1.26
N TYR A 70 6.87 -1.28 0.64
CA TYR A 70 7.06 -2.56 -0.01
C TYR A 70 8.55 -2.91 -0.05
N TYR A 71 8.87 -4.18 -0.27
CA TYR A 71 10.22 -4.63 -0.55
C TYR A 71 10.39 -4.77 -2.06
N ASP A 72 11.47 -4.19 -2.61
CA ASP A 72 11.80 -4.38 -4.02
C ASP A 72 12.45 -5.77 -4.27
N GLU A 73 12.77 -6.06 -5.53
CA GLU A 73 13.40 -7.32 -5.95
C GLU A 73 14.72 -7.62 -5.22
N LYS A 74 15.41 -6.58 -4.72
CA LYS A 74 16.66 -6.70 -3.96
C LYS A 74 16.41 -6.79 -2.45
N LYS A 75 15.16 -7.04 -2.04
CA LYS A 75 14.69 -7.06 -0.65
C LYS A 75 14.98 -5.75 0.10
N GLN A 76 15.04 -4.63 -0.61
CA GLN A 76 15.23 -3.33 0.01
C GLN A 76 13.87 -2.71 0.31
N LEU A 77 13.70 -2.25 1.55
CA LEU A 77 12.52 -1.52 1.94
C LEU A 77 12.45 -0.19 1.16
N LYS A 78 11.37 -0.03 0.40
CA LYS A 78 11.01 1.20 -0.29
C LYS A 78 9.70 1.73 0.27
N GLY A 79 9.51 3.03 0.11
CA GLY A 79 8.25 3.67 0.44
C GLY A 79 7.93 4.78 -0.54
N LEU A 80 6.63 4.95 -0.76
CA LEU A 80 6.08 6.09 -1.46
C LEU A 80 4.94 6.67 -0.64
N TYR A 81 4.72 7.96 -0.82
CA TYR A 81 3.56 8.63 -0.27
C TYR A 81 3.05 9.65 -1.29
N GLY A 82 1.77 9.96 -1.18
CA GLY A 82 1.07 10.84 -2.10
C GLY A 82 -0.26 11.26 -1.52
N GLU A 83 -0.81 12.30 -2.12
CA GLU A 83 -2.18 12.72 -1.84
C GLU A 83 -3.13 11.64 -2.32
N ILE A 84 -4.15 11.32 -1.54
CA ILE A 84 -5.23 10.43 -1.94
C ILE A 84 -6.55 11.17 -1.82
N SER A 85 -7.34 11.18 -2.90
CA SER A 85 -8.66 11.82 -2.90
C SER A 85 -9.57 11.18 -1.85
N ASN A 86 -10.46 11.98 -1.26
CA ASN A 86 -11.56 11.48 -0.43
C ASN A 86 -12.73 10.99 -1.27
N GLN A 87 -12.77 11.35 -2.56
CA GLN A 87 -13.73 10.79 -3.49
C GLN A 87 -13.39 9.33 -3.77
N VAL A 88 -14.37 8.47 -3.58
CA VAL A 88 -14.31 7.05 -3.88
C VAL A 88 -15.24 6.80 -5.06
N VAL A 89 -14.73 6.14 -6.09
CA VAL A 89 -15.50 5.74 -7.27
C VAL A 89 -15.33 4.24 -7.49
N LYS A 90 -16.31 3.60 -8.13
CA LYS A 90 -16.16 2.23 -8.59
C LYS A 90 -15.33 2.23 -9.87
N GLY A 91 -14.28 1.42 -9.93
CA GLY A 91 -13.39 1.36 -11.08
C GLY A 91 -12.30 0.32 -10.92
N PHE A 92 -11.33 0.31 -11.85
CA PHE A 92 -10.22 -0.63 -11.80
C PHE A 92 -9.01 -0.01 -11.08
N CYS A 93 -8.46 -0.74 -10.11
CA CYS A 93 -7.23 -0.35 -9.45
C CYS A 93 -6.04 -0.66 -10.35
N THR A 94 -5.17 0.32 -10.59
CA THR A 94 -3.97 0.14 -11.45
C THR A 94 -2.85 -0.71 -10.82
N ILE A 95 -2.93 -1.00 -9.52
CA ILE A 95 -1.97 -1.88 -8.84
C ILE A 95 -2.38 -3.35 -8.99
N CYS A 96 -3.63 -3.67 -8.63
CA CYS A 96 -4.09 -5.07 -8.59
C CYS A 96 -4.92 -5.48 -9.82
N ASN A 97 -5.28 -4.53 -10.69
CA ASN A 97 -6.10 -4.70 -11.88
C ASN A 97 -7.48 -5.34 -11.63
N LYS A 98 -8.00 -5.18 -10.40
CA LYS A 98 -9.35 -5.63 -10.04
C LYS A 98 -10.31 -4.45 -9.98
N GLU A 99 -11.58 -4.71 -10.29
CA GLU A 99 -12.65 -3.77 -10.01
C GLU A 99 -12.82 -3.64 -8.49
N SER A 100 -12.77 -2.42 -7.98
CA SER A 100 -12.94 -2.13 -6.57
C SER A 100 -13.44 -0.70 -6.36
N ASN A 101 -13.62 -0.33 -5.09
CA ASN A 101 -13.69 1.06 -4.69
C ASN A 101 -12.28 1.66 -4.78
N VAL A 102 -12.10 2.64 -5.66
CA VAL A 102 -10.81 3.27 -5.94
C VAL A 102 -10.85 4.76 -5.66
N SER A 103 -9.69 5.30 -5.29
CA SER A 103 -9.47 6.74 -5.15
C SER A 103 -8.22 7.14 -5.93
N LEU A 104 -8.25 8.35 -6.49
CA LEU A 104 -7.10 8.92 -7.19
C LEU A 104 -5.96 9.15 -6.18
N PHE A 105 -4.83 8.48 -6.40
CA PHE A 105 -3.59 8.67 -5.66
C PHE A 105 -2.60 9.46 -6.50
N MET A 106 -2.07 10.57 -5.98
CA MET A 106 -1.13 11.45 -6.67
C MET A 106 0.17 11.65 -5.88
N LYS A 107 1.29 11.29 -6.50
CA LYS A 107 2.64 11.54 -5.97
C LYS A 107 3.23 12.80 -6.62
N LYS A 108 3.80 13.68 -5.81
CA LYS A 108 4.61 14.80 -6.32
C LYS A 108 5.95 14.26 -6.85
N SER A 109 6.26 14.52 -8.11
CA SER A 109 7.60 14.24 -8.68
C SER A 109 8.59 15.35 -8.31
N LYS A 110 9.87 15.14 -8.65
CA LYS A 110 10.92 16.15 -8.44
C LYS A 110 10.48 17.50 -9.03
N THR A 111 10.77 18.56 -8.29
CA THR A 111 10.63 19.93 -8.73
C THR A 111 11.67 20.26 -9.80
N ASN A 112 11.25 20.96 -10.86
CA ASN A 112 12.21 21.60 -11.76
C ASN A 112 12.90 22.77 -11.03
N SER A 113 13.96 23.33 -11.63
CA SER A 113 14.73 24.47 -11.09
C SER A 113 13.85 25.63 -10.62
N ASP A 114 12.66 25.78 -11.23
CA ASP A 114 11.77 26.92 -11.06
C ASP A 114 10.74 26.70 -9.92
N GLY A 115 10.92 25.67 -9.08
CA GLY A 115 10.07 25.39 -7.92
C GLY A 115 8.73 24.73 -8.24
N GLN A 116 8.38 24.55 -9.51
CA GLN A 116 7.19 23.81 -9.93
C GLN A 116 7.37 22.30 -9.77
N TYR A 117 6.30 21.60 -9.38
CA TYR A 117 6.26 20.15 -9.28
C TYR A 117 5.13 19.59 -10.14
N VAL A 118 5.35 18.41 -10.71
CA VAL A 118 4.31 17.66 -11.42
C VAL A 118 3.72 16.62 -10.47
N LYS A 119 2.39 16.46 -10.48
CA LYS A 119 1.72 15.34 -9.82
C LYS A 119 1.54 14.22 -10.85
N LYS A 120 1.99 13.02 -10.51
CA LYS A 120 1.73 11.80 -11.29
C LYS A 120 0.95 10.83 -10.42
N GLY A 121 -0.08 10.22 -10.97
CA GLY A 121 -1.03 9.47 -10.17
C GLY A 121 -2.02 8.70 -11.02
N ASP A 122 -2.72 7.78 -10.36
CA ASP A 122 -3.77 6.98 -10.95
C ASP A 122 -4.73 6.48 -9.86
N TYR A 123 -5.81 5.83 -10.26
CA TYR A 123 -6.77 5.21 -9.36
C TYR A 123 -6.22 3.91 -8.78
N ILE A 124 -6.23 3.82 -7.46
CA ILE A 124 -5.82 2.63 -6.69
C ILE A 124 -6.88 2.29 -5.64
N CYS A 125 -6.86 1.06 -5.11
CA CYS A 125 -7.74 0.66 -4.02
C CYS A 125 -7.69 1.68 -2.88
N ARG A 126 -8.87 2.13 -2.44
CA ARG A 126 -8.98 3.05 -1.31
C ARG A 126 -8.53 2.36 -0.02
N ASP A 127 -8.98 1.12 0.12
CA ASP A 127 -8.79 0.22 1.25
C ASP A 127 -7.74 -0.83 0.90
#